data_AF-X1E0B8-F1
#
_entry.id   AF-X1E0B8-F1
#
_cell.length_a   1.000
_cell.length_b   1.000
_cell.length_c   1.000
_cell.angle_alpha   90.00
_cell.angle_beta   90.00
_cell.angle_gamma   90.00
#
_symmetry.space_group_name_H-M   'P 1'
#
loop_
_entity.id
_entity.type
_entity.pdbx_description
1 polymer ?
#
loop_
_entity_poly.entity_id
_entity_poly.type
_entity_poly.pdbx_seq_one_letter_code
_entity_poly.pdbx_strand_id
1 'polypeptide(L)'
;IAPAAAQADIVTFDLDNVWLLPDITRPWEPAQQMTGAFQWIYEEGDFENGSGQFIQLTTPWYNPGIENLNITVEPTSVEFSLMGNYHDLGLDLTMFLLDPFSSDQPAAIDLVRSQFEIQRGPIWQGHFVSGSIVPRGISNPSCDFSGDGNCDIDDIDALIMEIAAMTNDPP
;
A
#
# COMPACT_ATOMS: atom_id res chain seq x y z
N ILE A 1 2.07 35.48 -14.76
CA ILE A 1 1.82 34.06 -15.05
C ILE A 1 1.34 33.48 -13.72
N ALA A 2 0.08 33.05 -13.63
CA ALA A 2 -0.39 32.38 -12.43
C ALA A 2 0.34 31.03 -12.34
N PRO A 3 0.74 30.57 -11.13
CA PRO A 3 1.27 29.22 -10.99
C PRO A 3 0.22 28.22 -11.49
N ALA A 4 0.66 27.18 -12.21
CA ALA A 4 -0.21 26.07 -12.56
C ALA A 4 -0.78 25.47 -11.26
N ALA A 5 -2.07 25.13 -11.25
CA ALA A 5 -2.66 24.43 -10.12
C ALA A 5 -1.93 23.09 -9.95
N ALA A 6 -1.56 22.74 -8.71
CA ALA A 6 -1.04 21.41 -8.41
C ALA A 6 -2.09 20.39 -8.86
N GLN A 7 -1.68 19.42 -9.68
CA GLN A 7 -2.57 18.34 -10.10
C GLN A 7 -2.44 17.24 -9.06
N ALA A 8 -3.56 16.87 -8.44
CA ALA A 8 -3.58 15.72 -7.54
C ALA A 8 -3.37 14.44 -8.35
N ASP A 9 -2.37 13.66 -7.95
CA ASP A 9 -2.09 12.34 -8.52
C ASP A 9 -2.76 11.26 -7.67
N ILE A 10 -3.09 10.14 -8.32
CA ILE A 10 -3.72 8.99 -7.68
C ILE A 10 -2.85 7.77 -7.94
N VAL A 11 -2.33 7.17 -6.87
CA VAL A 11 -1.56 5.93 -6.93
C VAL A 11 -2.32 4.84 -6.20
N THR A 12 -2.43 3.67 -6.83
CA THR A 12 -3.00 2.50 -6.17
C THR A 12 -1.89 1.73 -5.49
N PHE A 13 -2.14 1.21 -4.29
CA PHE A 13 -1.24 0.36 -3.55
C PHE A 13 -1.92 -0.96 -3.20
N ASP A 14 -1.12 -2.02 -3.16
CA ASP A 14 -1.47 -3.35 -2.69
C ASP A 14 -0.79 -3.64 -1.34
N LEU A 15 -1.51 -4.37 -0.49
CA LEU A 15 -0.92 -4.99 0.69
C LEU A 15 -0.23 -6.29 0.26
N ASP A 16 1.10 -6.29 0.27
CA ASP A 16 1.89 -7.46 -0.09
C ASP A 16 2.36 -8.22 1.16
N ASN A 17 2.05 -9.51 1.19
CA ASN A 17 2.44 -10.46 2.23
C ASN A 17 2.26 -9.93 3.67
N VAL A 18 1.12 -9.27 3.95
CA VAL A 18 0.82 -8.69 5.25
C VAL A 18 0.17 -9.72 6.17
N TRP A 19 0.81 -10.03 7.30
CA TRP A 19 0.34 -11.03 8.26
C TRP A 19 0.22 -10.47 9.67
N LEU A 20 -0.88 -10.81 10.34
CA LEU A 20 -1.22 -10.36 11.68
C LEU A 20 -1.14 -11.52 12.66
N LEU A 21 -0.48 -11.31 13.80
CA LEU A 21 -0.41 -12.29 14.90
C LEU A 21 -1.10 -11.72 16.14
N PRO A 22 -2.13 -12.40 16.69
CA PRO A 22 -2.73 -12.00 17.95
C PRO A 22 -1.72 -12.05 19.10
N ASP A 23 -1.97 -11.22 20.11
CA ASP A 23 -1.14 -11.15 21.30
C ASP A 23 -1.24 -12.41 22.19
N ILE A 24 -0.55 -12.35 23.33
CA ILE A 24 -0.47 -13.43 24.31
C ILE A 24 -1.81 -13.80 24.96
N THR A 25 -2.89 -13.06 24.72
CA THR A 25 -4.23 -13.47 25.16
C THR A 25 -4.75 -14.65 24.35
N ARG A 26 -4.15 -14.92 23.18
CA ARG A 26 -4.49 -16.03 22.28
C ARG A 26 -3.23 -16.71 21.72
N PRO A 27 -2.39 -17.30 22.57
CA PRO A 27 -1.09 -17.84 22.19
C PRO A 27 -1.15 -19.06 21.25
N TRP A 28 -2.34 -19.63 21.03
CA TRP A 28 -2.59 -20.77 20.14
C TRP A 28 -3.12 -20.37 18.75
N GLU A 29 -3.45 -19.09 18.53
CA GLU A 29 -3.94 -18.64 17.23
C GLU A 29 -2.76 -18.41 16.28
N PRO A 30 -2.78 -18.99 15.07
CA PRO A 30 -1.74 -18.74 14.09
C PRO A 30 -1.85 -17.33 13.52
N ALA A 31 -0.76 -16.84 12.94
CA ALA A 31 -0.81 -15.63 12.13
C ALA A 31 -1.81 -15.81 10.97
N GLN A 32 -2.56 -14.76 10.66
CA GLN A 32 -3.52 -14.75 9.56
C GLN A 32 -3.22 -13.60 8.61
N GLN A 33 -3.44 -13.85 7.32
CA GLN A 33 -3.11 -12.89 6.28
C GLN A 33 -4.19 -11.80 6.18
N MET A 34 -3.74 -10.55 6.13
CA MET A 34 -4.53 -9.40 5.72
C MET A 34 -4.25 -9.12 4.25
N THR A 35 -5.29 -8.88 3.47
CA THR A 35 -5.16 -8.51 2.05
C THR A 35 -5.95 -7.25 1.79
N GLY A 36 -5.54 -6.47 0.80
CA GLY A 36 -6.18 -5.19 0.56
C GLY A 36 -5.51 -4.42 -0.56
N ALA A 37 -6.23 -3.43 -1.05
CA ALA A 37 -5.72 -2.41 -1.94
C ALA A 37 -6.41 -1.09 -1.65
N PHE A 38 -5.67 0.00 -1.75
CA PHE A 38 -6.18 1.35 -1.55
C PHE A 38 -5.55 2.32 -2.53
N GLN A 39 -6.21 3.44 -2.77
CA GLN A 39 -5.67 4.56 -3.52
C GLN A 39 -5.18 5.61 -2.56
N TRP A 40 -4.00 6.16 -2.80
CA TRP A 40 -3.50 7.37 -2.16
C TRP A 40 -3.67 8.53 -3.13
N ILE A 41 -4.41 9.55 -2.72
CA ILE A 41 -4.60 10.78 -3.47
C ILE A 41 -3.70 11.82 -2.80
N TYR A 42 -2.72 12.35 -3.53
CA TYR A 42 -1.77 13.34 -3.01
C TYR A 42 -1.53 14.46 -4.01
N GLU A 43 -1.14 15.64 -3.51
CA GLU A 43 -0.64 16.73 -4.34
C GLU A 43 0.89 16.73 -4.30
N GLU A 44 1.54 16.89 -5.46
CA GLU A 44 3.00 16.96 -5.51
C GLU A 44 3.49 18.20 -4.74
N GLY A 45 4.25 17.99 -3.67
CA GLY A 45 4.69 19.04 -2.75
C GLY A 45 3.88 19.14 -1.46
N ASP A 46 2.75 18.44 -1.34
CA ASP A 46 2.13 18.11 -0.06
C ASP A 46 2.97 17.00 0.59
N PHE A 47 4.12 17.39 1.13
CA PHE A 47 4.75 16.57 2.15
C PHE A 47 3.77 16.52 3.33
N GLU A 48 3.31 15.32 3.66
CA GLU A 48 3.01 14.83 5.02
C GLU A 48 1.57 14.52 5.44
N ASN A 49 0.52 14.72 4.64
CA ASN A 49 -0.82 14.23 5.02
C ASN A 49 -1.71 13.96 3.82
N GLY A 50 -2.08 12.69 3.62
CA GLY A 50 -3.04 12.30 2.60
C GLY A 50 -4.21 11.53 3.18
N SER A 51 -5.35 11.61 2.50
CA SER A 51 -6.43 10.63 2.65
C SER A 51 -6.30 9.60 1.54
N GLY A 52 -6.59 8.34 1.85
CA GLY A 52 -6.77 7.33 0.82
C GLY A 52 -8.23 6.97 0.58
N GLN A 53 -8.45 6.04 -0.35
CA GLN A 53 -9.74 5.38 -0.56
C GLN A 53 -9.52 3.88 -0.72
N PHE A 54 -10.26 3.05 0.01
CA PHE A 54 -10.15 1.60 -0.14
C PHE A 54 -10.76 1.15 -1.47
N ILE A 55 -10.02 0.29 -2.17
CA ILE A 55 -10.55 -0.53 -3.26
C ILE A 55 -11.11 -1.83 -2.66
N GLN A 56 -10.33 -2.43 -1.76
CA GLN A 56 -10.70 -3.64 -1.03
C GLN A 56 -9.88 -3.73 0.26
N LEU A 57 -10.46 -4.32 1.30
CA LEU A 57 -9.74 -4.71 2.48
C LEU A 57 -10.38 -5.99 3.04
N THR A 58 -9.57 -7.00 3.29
CA THR A 58 -9.96 -8.20 4.03
C THR A 58 -9.02 -8.33 5.22
N THR A 59 -9.56 -8.14 6.40
CA THR A 59 -8.85 -8.33 7.65
C THR A 59 -9.20 -9.68 8.27
N PRO A 60 -8.27 -10.39 8.92
CA PRO A 60 -8.63 -11.48 9.81
C PRO A 60 -9.63 -11.02 10.87
N TRP A 61 -10.53 -11.91 11.28
CA TRP A 61 -11.52 -11.70 12.35
C TRP A 61 -12.56 -10.60 12.11
N TYR A 62 -12.45 -9.83 11.03
CA TYR A 62 -13.38 -8.78 10.67
C TYR A 62 -13.45 -8.53 9.17
N ASN A 63 -14.65 -8.28 8.64
CA ASN A 63 -14.81 -7.86 7.26
C ASN A 63 -15.77 -6.67 7.25
N PRO A 64 -15.25 -5.45 7.50
CA PRO A 64 -16.05 -4.26 7.37
C PRO A 64 -16.38 -4.01 5.90
N GLY A 65 -17.60 -3.55 5.63
CA GLY A 65 -17.88 -2.93 4.33
C GLY A 65 -16.97 -1.71 4.17
N ILE A 66 -16.29 -1.62 3.02
CA ILE A 66 -15.28 -0.58 2.72
C ILE A 66 -15.84 0.85 2.86
N GLU A 67 -17.15 1.02 2.71
CA GLU A 67 -17.86 2.29 2.85
C GLU A 67 -17.84 2.87 4.27
N ASN A 68 -17.41 2.07 5.26
CA ASN A 68 -17.31 2.49 6.66
C ASN A 68 -15.85 2.67 7.11
N LEU A 69 -14.89 2.64 6.18
CA LEU A 69 -13.47 2.70 6.48
C LEU A 69 -12.87 4.05 6.17
N ASN A 70 -11.96 4.48 7.04
CA ASN A 70 -11.08 5.62 6.83
C ASN A 70 -9.64 5.15 6.66
N ILE A 71 -8.86 5.90 5.89
CA ILE A 71 -7.42 5.71 5.75
C ILE A 71 -6.73 7.04 5.90
N THR A 72 -5.79 7.08 6.85
CA THR A 72 -4.89 8.20 7.09
C THR A 72 -3.51 7.79 6.59
N VAL A 73 -2.90 8.62 5.74
CA VAL A 73 -1.55 8.42 5.23
C VAL A 73 -0.65 9.54 5.72
N GLU A 74 0.37 9.17 6.48
CA GLU A 74 1.46 10.02 6.96
C GLU A 74 2.78 9.58 6.31
N PRO A 75 3.86 10.39 6.36
CA PRO A 75 5.13 10.03 5.70
C PRO A 75 5.68 8.68 6.08
N THR A 76 5.47 8.21 7.31
CA THR A 76 6.05 6.95 7.80
C THR A 76 5.01 6.02 8.42
N SER A 77 3.73 6.29 8.15
CA SER A 77 2.65 5.44 8.66
C SER A 77 1.40 5.51 7.82
N VAL A 78 0.70 4.40 7.79
CA VAL A 78 -0.64 4.29 7.21
C VAL A 78 -1.55 3.69 8.26
N GLU A 79 -2.66 4.37 8.55
CA GLU A 79 -3.67 3.90 9.49
C GLU A 79 -4.95 3.53 8.75
N PHE A 80 -5.52 2.35 9.06
CA PHE A 80 -6.87 1.99 8.64
C PHE A 80 -7.79 1.92 9.85
N SER A 81 -8.88 2.67 9.81
CA SER A 81 -9.83 2.75 10.93
C SER A 81 -11.29 2.79 10.48
N LEU A 82 -12.23 2.61 11.40
CA LEU A 82 -13.65 2.84 11.11
C LEU A 82 -13.95 4.35 11.09
N MET A 83 -14.79 4.80 10.15
CA MET A 83 -15.27 6.19 10.08
C MET A 83 -16.15 6.60 11.28
N GLY A 84 -16.55 5.65 12.12
CA GLY A 84 -17.40 5.92 13.27
C GLY A 84 -17.30 4.85 14.36
N ASN A 85 -17.63 5.26 15.58
CA ASN A 85 -17.75 4.36 16.72
C ASN A 85 -19.10 3.66 16.66
N TYR A 86 -19.10 2.41 16.20
CA TYR A 86 -20.29 1.56 16.27
C TYR A 86 -20.15 0.66 17.50
N HIS A 87 -21.24 0.48 18.25
CA HIS A 87 -21.22 -0.36 19.44
C HIS A 87 -20.69 -1.77 19.10
N ASP A 88 -19.68 -2.22 19.86
CA ASP A 88 -18.99 -3.51 19.72
C ASP A 88 -18.28 -3.75 18.38
N LEU A 89 -18.05 -2.70 17.59
CA LEU A 89 -17.25 -2.73 16.36
C LEU A 89 -16.11 -1.72 16.44
N GLY A 90 -14.91 -2.20 16.10
CA GLY A 90 -13.70 -1.40 16.08
C GLY A 90 -12.72 -1.97 15.07
N LEU A 91 -12.06 -1.08 14.35
CA LEU A 91 -10.90 -1.38 13.53
C LEU A 91 -9.92 -0.23 13.76
N ASP A 92 -8.73 -0.57 14.22
CA ASP A 92 -7.58 0.30 14.28
C ASP A 92 -6.35 -0.52 13.87
N LEU A 93 -5.83 -0.24 12.68
CA LEU A 93 -4.65 -0.87 12.11
C LEU A 93 -3.63 0.22 11.86
N THR A 94 -2.59 0.30 12.68
CA THR A 94 -1.49 1.25 12.47
C THR A 94 -0.28 0.52 11.88
N MET A 95 0.03 0.81 10.62
CA MET A 95 1.24 0.32 9.96
C MET A 95 2.29 1.43 9.96
N PHE A 96 3.30 1.32 10.81
CA PHE A 96 4.51 2.13 10.67
C PHE A 96 5.38 1.53 9.56
N LEU A 97 6.08 2.38 8.85
CA LEU A 97 6.92 2.03 7.71
C LEU A 97 8.40 2.28 8.06
N LEU A 98 9.28 1.43 7.55
CA LEU A 98 10.73 1.57 7.75
C LEU A 98 11.31 2.77 6.97
N ASP A 99 10.74 3.02 5.79
CA ASP A 99 11.10 4.11 4.91
C ASP A 99 9.88 5.00 4.66
N PRO A 100 10.09 6.29 4.31
CA PRO A 100 8.99 7.16 3.96
C PRO A 100 8.16 6.61 2.81
N PHE A 101 6.84 6.75 2.91
CA PHE A 101 5.88 6.37 1.89
C PHE A 101 6.10 7.24 0.65
N SER A 102 6.32 6.61 -0.49
CA SER A 102 6.44 7.28 -1.78
C SER A 102 5.44 6.70 -2.77
N SER A 103 5.12 7.51 -3.79
CA SER A 103 4.24 7.08 -4.87
C SER A 103 4.84 5.95 -5.69
N ASP A 104 6.16 5.81 -5.67
CA ASP A 104 6.89 5.01 -6.66
C ASP A 104 7.64 3.78 -6.12
N GLN A 105 7.73 3.62 -4.79
CA GLN A 105 8.52 2.57 -4.17
C GLN A 105 7.68 1.74 -3.19
N PRO A 106 7.97 0.43 -3.07
CA PRO A 106 7.51 -0.36 -1.94
C PRO A 106 7.96 0.23 -0.60
N ALA A 107 7.07 0.17 0.41
CA ALA A 107 7.40 0.51 1.78
C ALA A 107 7.21 -0.71 2.70
N ALA A 108 8.30 -1.14 3.35
CA ALA A 108 8.26 -2.25 4.29
C ALA A 108 7.67 -1.84 5.64
N ILE A 109 6.86 -2.72 6.24
CA ILE A 109 6.24 -2.48 7.55
C ILE A 109 7.27 -2.64 8.67
N ASP A 110 7.35 -1.66 9.57
CA ASP A 110 8.08 -1.77 10.83
C ASP A 110 7.28 -2.68 11.79
N LEU A 111 7.72 -3.94 11.88
CA LEU A 111 7.07 -4.98 12.68
C LEU A 111 7.19 -4.76 14.20
N VAL A 112 8.07 -3.86 14.66
CA VAL A 112 8.24 -3.56 16.08
C VAL A 112 7.20 -2.56 16.55
N ARG A 113 6.87 -1.58 15.70
CA ARG A 113 5.97 -0.48 16.04
C ARG A 113 4.53 -0.70 15.57
N SER A 114 4.35 -1.47 14.51
CA SER A 114 3.03 -1.67 13.89
C SER A 114 2.15 -2.61 14.72
N GLN A 115 0.89 -2.22 14.87
CA GLN A 115 -0.05 -2.89 15.77
C GLN A 115 -1.47 -2.84 15.22
N PHE A 116 -2.31 -3.74 15.73
CA PHE A 116 -3.73 -3.75 15.41
C PHE A 116 -4.61 -3.94 16.63
N GLU A 117 -5.82 -3.40 16.56
CA GLU A 117 -6.95 -3.71 17.40
C GLU A 117 -8.20 -3.87 16.52
N ILE A 118 -8.88 -5.00 16.65
CA ILE A 118 -10.07 -5.35 15.89
C ILE A 118 -11.12 -5.83 16.88
N GLN A 119 -12.22 -5.10 16.98
CA GLN A 119 -13.34 -5.44 17.84
C GLN A 119 -14.52 -5.89 16.97
N ARG A 120 -14.90 -7.17 17.11
CA ARG A 120 -16.19 -7.71 16.62
C ARG A 120 -16.58 -8.88 17.50
N GLY A 121 -17.31 -8.58 18.57
CA GLY A 121 -17.45 -9.52 19.69
C GLY A 121 -16.22 -9.43 20.60
N PRO A 122 -15.35 -10.46 20.68
CA PRO A 122 -14.11 -10.33 21.43
C PRO A 122 -13.13 -9.36 20.74
N ILE A 123 -12.29 -8.71 21.53
CA ILE A 123 -11.22 -7.82 21.05
C ILE A 123 -10.03 -8.67 20.58
N TRP A 124 -9.62 -8.51 19.34
CA TRP A 124 -8.41 -9.09 18.76
C TRP A 124 -7.37 -7.99 18.67
N GLN A 125 -6.26 -8.15 19.36
CA GLN A 125 -5.17 -7.18 19.33
C GLN A 125 -3.86 -7.92 19.16
N GLY A 126 -2.87 -7.25 18.58
CA GLY A 126 -1.59 -7.88 18.29
C GLY A 126 -0.71 -7.01 17.40
N HIS A 127 0.18 -7.67 16.67
CA HIS A 127 1.20 -7.02 15.87
C HIS A 127 1.28 -7.63 14.47
N PHE A 128 1.92 -6.87 13.58
CA PHE A 128 2.29 -7.34 12.25
C PHE A 128 3.52 -8.23 12.36
N VAL A 129 3.54 -9.34 11.63
CA VAL A 129 4.69 -10.28 11.60
C VAL A 129 5.39 -10.33 10.25
N SER A 130 4.77 -9.77 9.22
CA SER A 130 5.42 -9.46 7.93
C SER A 130 4.54 -8.50 7.13
N GLY A 131 5.13 -7.91 6.10
CA GLY A 131 4.40 -7.25 5.01
C GLY A 131 5.04 -5.98 4.50
N SER A 132 4.52 -5.52 3.38
CA SER A 132 4.85 -4.25 2.74
C SER A 132 3.63 -3.66 2.05
N ILE A 133 3.68 -2.36 1.81
CA ILE A 133 2.73 -1.66 0.94
C ILE A 133 3.45 -1.44 -0.39
N VAL A 134 2.91 -1.97 -1.48
CA VAL A 134 3.55 -1.92 -2.81
C VAL A 134 2.67 -1.14 -3.78
N PRO A 135 3.20 -0.14 -4.50
CA PRO A 135 2.39 0.57 -5.47
C PRO A 135 2.05 -0.36 -6.65
N ARG A 136 0.77 -0.43 -6.96
CA ARG A 136 0.20 -1.24 -8.05
C ARG A 136 0.42 -0.51 -9.37
N GLY A 137 1.00 -1.22 -10.34
CA GLY A 137 1.18 -0.68 -11.70
C GLY A 137 2.33 0.31 -11.79
N ILE A 138 3.32 0.18 -10.91
CA ILE A 138 4.63 0.77 -11.19
C ILE A 138 5.32 -0.19 -12.12
N SER A 139 5.14 0.10 -13.41
CA SER A 139 6.26 0.01 -14.33
C SER A 139 7.44 0.60 -13.60
N ASN A 140 8.35 -0.25 -13.13
CA ASN A 140 9.65 0.25 -12.76
C ASN A 140 10.17 0.90 -14.05
N PRO A 141 10.29 2.24 -14.15
CA PRO A 141 10.65 2.89 -15.40
C PRO A 141 12.09 2.49 -15.83
N SER A 142 12.82 1.76 -14.98
CA SER A 142 14.08 1.13 -15.34
C SER A 142 13.92 -0.18 -16.14
N CYS A 143 12.73 -0.78 -16.24
CA CYS A 143 12.48 -2.01 -17.01
C CYS A 143 11.27 -1.97 -17.95
N ASP A 144 10.44 -0.92 -17.97
CA ASP A 144 9.36 -0.74 -18.95
C ASP A 144 9.90 -0.06 -20.23
N PHE A 145 10.64 -0.81 -21.04
CA PHE A 145 11.18 -0.33 -22.32
C PHE A 145 10.11 -0.34 -23.42
N SER A 146 9.04 -1.11 -23.26
CA SER A 146 7.94 -1.21 -24.21
C SER A 146 6.92 -0.06 -24.08
N GLY A 147 6.86 0.58 -22.91
CA GLY A 147 5.91 1.64 -22.58
C GLY A 147 4.49 1.14 -22.31
N ASP A 148 4.32 -0.15 -22.00
CA ASP A 148 3.01 -0.78 -21.81
C ASP A 148 2.55 -0.80 -20.33
N GLY A 149 3.41 -0.33 -19.43
CA GLY A 149 3.13 -0.26 -18.00
C GLY A 149 3.48 -1.52 -17.21
N ASN A 150 4.05 -2.55 -17.84
CA ASN A 150 4.51 -3.78 -17.21
C ASN A 150 6.04 -3.92 -17.29
N CYS A 151 6.61 -4.85 -16.53
CA CYS A 151 7.99 -5.31 -16.72
C CYS A 151 7.97 -6.80 -17.04
N ASP A 152 7.95 -7.15 -18.32
CA ASP A 152 7.85 -8.52 -18.80
C ASP A 152 8.75 -8.81 -20.03
N ILE A 153 8.37 -9.79 -20.86
CA ILE A 153 9.15 -10.20 -22.02
C ILE A 153 9.12 -9.14 -23.13
N ASP A 154 8.05 -8.34 -23.21
CA ASP A 154 7.86 -7.33 -24.25
C ASP A 154 8.87 -6.18 -24.09
N ASP A 155 9.35 -5.93 -22.86
CA ASP A 155 10.42 -4.98 -22.57
C ASP A 155 11.81 -5.46 -23.01
N ILE A 156 12.05 -6.78 -22.95
CA ILE A 156 13.29 -7.36 -23.47
C ILE A 156 13.32 -7.20 -24.99
N ASP A 157 12.21 -7.45 -25.67
CA ASP A 157 12.08 -7.30 -27.11
C ASP A 157 12.23 -5.82 -27.53
N ALA A 158 11.64 -4.88 -26.77
CA ALA A 158 11.80 -3.45 -26.98
C ALA A 158 13.27 -2.99 -26.86
N LEU A 159 13.98 -3.44 -25.82
CA LEU A 159 15.41 -3.14 -25.63
C LEU A 159 16.28 -3.73 -26.75
N ILE A 160 16.00 -4.95 -27.20
CA ILE A 160 16.71 -5.59 -28.32
C ILE A 160 16.54 -4.77 -29.61
N MET A 161 15.33 -4.26 -29.88
CA MET A 161 15.07 -3.42 -31.05
C MET A 161 15.84 -2.10 -31.00
N GLU A 162 15.93 -1.46 -29.83
CA GLU A 162 16.67 -0.20 -29.67
C GLU A 162 18.19 -0.41 -29.88
N ILE A 163 18.77 -1.49 -29.32
CA ILE A 163 20.17 -1.87 -29.54
C ILE A 163 20.42 -2.17 -31.03
N ALA A 164 19.50 -2.85 -31.71
CA ALA A 164 19.60 -3.11 -33.14
C ALA A 164 19.54 -1.81 -33.96
N ALA A 165 18.73 -0.83 -33.55
CA ALA A 165 18.68 0.48 -34.20
C ALA A 165 19.99 1.25 -34.02
N MET A 166 20.61 1.21 -32.83
CA MET A 166 21.87 1.88 -32.54
C MET A 166 23.09 1.27 -33.26
N THR A 167 23.03 -0.01 -33.62
CA THR A 167 24.13 -0.73 -34.27
C THR A 167 24.08 -0.68 -35.81
N ASN A 168 23.01 -0.12 -36.38
CA ASN A 168 22.81 0.03 -37.82
C ASN A 168 23.18 1.43 -38.36
N ASP A 169 23.76 2.31 -37.55
CA ASP A 169 24.34 3.55 -38.06
C ASP A 169 25.55 3.21 -38.98
N PRO A 170 25.52 3.57 -40.28
CA PRO A 170 26.68 3.39 -41.13
C PRO A 170 27.80 4.37 -40.70
N PRO A 171 29.07 3.98 -40.84
CA PRO A 171 30.22 4.81 -40.46
C PRO A 171 30.30 6.14 -41.22
#